data_AF-A0A9E3XY74-F1
#
_entry.id   AF-A0A9E3XY74-F1
#
_cell.length_a   1.000
_cell.length_b   1.000
_cell.length_c   1.000
_cell.angle_alpha   90.00
_cell.angle_beta   90.00
_cell.angle_gamma   90.00
#
_symmetry.space_group_name_H-M   'P 1'
#
loop_
_entity.id
_entity.type
_entity.pdbx_description
1 polymer ?
#
loop_
_entity_poly.entity_id
_entity_poly.type
_entity_poly.pdbx_seq_one_letter_code
_entity_poly.pdbx_strand_id
1 'polypeptide(L)' 'MPAPSLSTAAVTSSVAGLDVSHDEPDFDGAKPSAVLAVLADGPHGAEVLLTRRSMDMTNHRGEVSFPGGRLDPGETYEQA' A
#
# COMPACT_ATOMS: atom_id res chain seq x y z
N MET A 1 -12.96 -22.50 -12.10
CA MET A 1 -12.73 -22.64 -10.64
C MET A 1 -12.49 -21.24 -10.12
N PRO A 2 -13.32 -20.68 -9.20
CA PRO A 2 -12.89 -19.48 -8.50
C PRO A 2 -11.59 -19.82 -7.73
N ALA A 3 -10.66 -18.88 -7.69
CA ALA A 3 -9.47 -19.03 -6.85
C ALA A 3 -9.92 -19.23 -5.38
N PRO A 4 -9.18 -20.00 -4.58
CA PRO A 4 -9.50 -20.14 -3.16
C PRO A 4 -9.46 -18.74 -2.52
N SER A 5 -10.50 -18.41 -1.74
CA SER A 5 -10.55 -17.17 -0.98
C SER A 5 -9.54 -17.22 0.15
N LEU A 6 -8.64 -16.23 0.21
CA LEU A 6 -7.78 -16.02 1.36
C LEU A 6 -8.57 -15.28 2.44
N SER A 7 -8.44 -15.67 3.71
CA SER A 7 -9.03 -14.90 4.81
C SER A 7 -8.14 -13.73 5.18
N THR A 8 -8.73 -12.66 5.73
CA THR A 8 -7.98 -11.49 6.21
C THR A 8 -6.94 -11.89 7.27
N ALA A 9 -7.30 -12.82 8.15
CA ALA A 9 -6.39 -13.37 9.15
C ALA A 9 -5.19 -14.11 8.53
N ALA A 10 -5.42 -14.92 7.49
CA ALA A 10 -4.33 -15.63 6.80
C ALA A 10 -3.37 -14.66 6.11
N VAL A 11 -3.90 -13.63 5.44
CA VAL A 11 -3.08 -12.58 4.82
C VAL A 11 -2.28 -11.82 5.88
N THR A 12 -2.94 -11.36 6.94
CA THR A 12 -2.31 -10.62 8.04
C THR A 12 -1.19 -11.42 8.69
N SER A 13 -1.42 -12.70 8.98
CA SER A 13 -0.40 -13.58 9.55
C SER A 13 0.78 -13.79 8.61
N SER A 14 0.56 -13.78 7.30
CA SER A 14 1.61 -13.96 6.30
C SER A 14 2.49 -12.71 6.19
N VAL A 15 1.90 -11.51 6.27
CA VAL A 15 2.65 -10.25 6.19
C VAL A 15 3.32 -9.86 7.51
N ALA A 16 2.76 -10.25 8.66
CA ALA A 16 3.33 -9.93 9.97
C ALA A 16 4.71 -10.55 10.23
N GLY A 17 5.05 -11.61 9.49
CA GLY A 17 6.36 -12.26 9.56
C GLY A 17 7.41 -11.71 8.58
N LEU A 18 7.05 -10.74 7.75
CA LEU A 18 7.99 -10.12 6.80
C LEU A 18 8.82 -9.07 7.53
N ASP A 19 10.14 -9.19 7.40
CA ASP A 19 11.04 -8.10 7.75
C ASP A 19 10.93 -7.03 6.67
N VAL A 20 10.20 -5.95 6.98
CA VAL A 20 10.06 -4.77 6.13
C VAL A 20 11.05 -3.69 6.54
N SER A 21 12.28 -4.09 6.86
CA SER A 21 13.40 -3.17 6.99
C SER A 21 13.39 -2.21 5.79
N HIS A 22 13.37 -0.92 6.08
CA HIS A 22 13.34 0.15 5.09
C HIS A 22 14.66 0.16 4.32
N ASP A 23 14.76 -0.67 3.28
CA ASP A 23 15.76 -0.45 2.24
C ASP A 23 15.40 0.88 1.60
N GLU A 24 16.15 1.94 1.96
CA GLU A 24 16.03 3.20 1.26
C GLU A 24 16.23 2.91 -0.24
N PRO A 25 15.37 3.46 -1.11
CA PRO A 25 15.47 3.18 -2.53
C PRO A 25 16.85 3.58 -3.06
N ASP A 26 17.68 2.59 -3.37
CA ASP A 26 19.09 2.73 -3.77
C ASP A 26 19.22 3.07 -5.26
N PHE A 27 18.56 4.15 -5.67
CA PHE A 27 18.75 4.74 -6.99
C PHE A 27 18.74 6.27 -6.92
N ASP A 28 19.56 6.88 -7.76
CA ASP A 28 19.75 8.32 -7.76
C ASP A 28 18.43 9.05 -8.10
N GLY A 29 18.07 10.03 -7.25
CA GLY A 29 16.81 10.77 -7.36
C GLY A 29 15.55 10.08 -6.82
N ALA A 30 15.68 8.95 -6.11
CA ALA A 30 14.55 8.32 -5.43
C ALA A 30 13.87 9.26 -4.42
N LYS A 31 12.54 9.17 -4.33
CA LYS A 31 11.73 9.96 -3.39
C LYS A 31 11.04 9.02 -2.41
N PRO A 32 11.44 8.98 -1.13
CA PRO A 32 10.81 8.15 -0.12
C PRO A 32 9.31 8.43 -0.04
N SER A 33 8.52 7.37 0.03
CA SER A 33 7.05 7.41 0.06
C SER A 33 6.55 6.19 0.83
N ALA A 34 5.41 6.31 1.48
CA ALA A 34 4.73 5.22 2.17
C ALA A 34 3.31 5.03 1.63
N VAL A 35 2.80 3.81 1.76
CA VAL A 35 1.40 3.49 1.42
C VAL A 35 0.77 2.66 2.52
N LEU A 36 -0.54 2.86 2.70
CA LEU A 36 -1.37 2.09 3.60
C LEU A 36 -2.10 0.97 2.82
N ALA A 37 -1.73 -0.28 3.09
CA ALA A 37 -2.44 -1.45 2.59
C ALA A 37 -3.50 -1.91 3.58
N VAL A 38 -4.71 -1.32 3.51
CA VAL A 38 -5.84 -1.74 4.36
C VAL A 38 -6.36 -3.09 3.89
N LEU A 39 -6.48 -4.03 4.82
CA LEU A 39 -7.15 -5.32 4.61
C LEU A 39 -8.53 -5.32 5.28
N ALA A 40 -9.54 -5.82 4.58
CA ALA A 40 -10.89 -5.95 5.09
C ALA A 40 -11.51 -7.30 4.68
N ASP A 41 -12.44 -7.81 5.49
CA ASP A 41 -13.24 -8.97 5.10
C ASP A 41 -14.25 -8.59 4.01
N GLY A 42 -14.27 -9.34 2.92
CA GLY A 42 -15.19 -9.19 1.80
C GLY A 42 -15.93 -10.47 1.43
N PRO A 43 -16.94 -10.38 0.54
CA PRO A 43 -17.75 -11.53 0.10
C PRO A 43 -16.95 -12.66 -0.56
N HIS A 44 -15.73 -12.38 -1.01
CA HIS A 44 -14.85 -13.33 -1.69
C HIS A 44 -13.53 -13.58 -0.95
N GLY A 45 -13.43 -13.21 0.34
CA GLY A 45 -12.21 -13.28 1.14
C GLY A 45 -11.66 -11.90 1.47
N ALA A 46 -10.37 -11.83 1.78
CA ALA A 46 -9.67 -10.57 2.06
C ALA A 46 -9.71 -9.65 0.84
N GLU A 47 -10.11 -8.41 1.07
CA GLU A 47 -10.13 -7.33 0.08
C GLU A 47 -9.23 -6.17 0.54
N VAL A 48 -8.81 -5.34 -0.41
CA VAL A 48 -7.97 -4.16 -0.16
C VAL A 48 -8.68 -2.88 -0.54
N LEU A 49 -8.43 -1.82 0.24
CA LEU A 49 -8.83 -0.47 -0.14
C LEU A 49 -7.87 0.09 -1.18
N LEU A 50 -8.42 0.46 -2.34
CA LEU A 50 -7.72 1.21 -3.37
C LEU A 50 -8.42 2.54 -3.60
N THR A 51 -7.64 3.52 -4.02
CA THR A 51 -8.11 4.85 -4.40
C THR A 51 -7.91 5.05 -5.89
N ARG A 52 -8.73 5.91 -6.49
CA ARG A 52 -8.46 6.47 -7.82
C ARG A 52 -7.96 7.90 -7.62
N ARG A 53 -6.75 8.18 -8.12
CA ARG A 53 -6.13 9.51 -7.99
C ARG A 53 -6.94 10.57 -8.72
N SER A 54 -6.97 11.78 -8.17
CA SER A 54 -7.74 12.89 -8.73
C SER A 54 -7.39 13.12 -10.19
N MET A 55 -8.42 13.44 -10.99
CA MET A 55 -8.25 13.83 -12.37
C MET A 55 -7.57 15.19 -12.53
N ASP A 56 -7.26 15.91 -11.46
CA ASP A 56 -6.56 17.21 -11.52
C ASP A 56 -5.06 17.11 -11.25
N MET A 57 -4.55 15.93 -10.86
CA MET A 57 -3.13 15.77 -10.55
C MET A 57 -2.24 15.95 -11.78
N THR A 58 -1.04 16.50 -11.55
CA THR A 58 -0.03 16.69 -12.60
C THR A 58 0.58 15.36 -13.03
N ASN A 59 0.74 14.41 -12.10
CA ASN A 59 1.29 13.08 -12.34
C ASN A 59 0.31 11.99 -11.88
N HIS A 60 0.32 10.84 -12.58
CA HIS A 60 -0.45 9.63 -12.23
C HIS A 60 -1.96 9.86 -12.11
N ARG A 61 -2.50 10.68 -13.01
CA ARG A 61 -3.89 11.11 -13.02
C ARG A 61 -4.83 9.93 -13.30
N GLY A 62 -5.84 9.72 -12.46
CA GLY A 62 -6.85 8.67 -12.65
C GLY A 62 -6.36 7.24 -12.43
N GLU A 63 -5.08 7.05 -12.08
CA GLU A 63 -4.52 5.75 -11.74
C GLU A 63 -5.14 5.20 -10.46
N VAL A 64 -5.23 3.88 -10.39
CA VAL A 64 -5.66 3.15 -9.19
C VAL A 64 -4.42 2.85 -8.36
N SER A 65 -4.44 3.25 -7.09
CA SER A 65 -3.30 3.11 -6.17
C SER A 65 -3.77 2.81 -4.75
N PHE A 66 -2.87 2.25 -3.93
CA PHE A 66 -3.06 2.30 -2.49
C PHE A 66 -3.14 3.76 -2.00
N PRO A 67 -3.88 4.02 -0.91
CA PRO A 67 -3.74 5.26 -0.16
C PRO A 67 -2.28 5.45 0.30
N GLY A 68 -1.79 6.68 0.28
CA GLY A 68 -0.42 6.99 0.69
C GLY A 68 0.14 8.24 0.04
N GLY A 69 1.40 8.52 0.35
CA GLY A 69 2.04 9.77 0.00
C GLY A 69 3.55 9.74 0.07
N ARG A 70 4.15 10.87 -0.33
CA ARG A 70 5.57 11.11 -0.16
C ARG A 70 5.84 11.33 1.33
N LEU A 71 6.98 10.84 1.81
CA LEU A 71 7.50 11.16 3.14
C LEU A 71 7.91 12.64 3.17
N ASP A 72 7.36 13.42 4.10
CA ASP A 72 7.81 14.79 4.32
C ASP A 72 8.97 14.86 5.33
N PRO A 73 9.77 15.95 5.33
CA PRO A 73 10.93 16.05 6.19
C PRO A 73 10.57 15.92 7.68
N GLY A 74 11.14 14.91 8.34
CA GLY A 74 10.95 14.65 9.77
C GLY A 74 9.83 13.67 10.12
N GLU A 75 9.09 13.17 9.13
CA GLU A 75 8.12 12.09 9.34
C GLU A 75 8.79 10.72 9.39
N THR A 76 8.17 9.78 10.12
CA THR A 76 8.41 8.35 9.94
C THR A 76 7.52 7.79 8.82
N TYR A 77 7.83 6.60 8.31
CA TYR A 77 7.01 5.97 7.27
C TYR A 77 5.58 5.64 7.74
N GLU A 78 5.37 5.43 9.04
CA GLU A 78 4.04 5.26 9.62
C GLU A 78 3.25 6.58 9.70
N GLN A 79 3.93 7.73 9.60
CA GLN A 79 3.30 9.06 9.65
C GLN A 79 2.94 9.61 8.28
N ALA A 80 3.61 9.15 7.21
CA ALA A 80 3.33 9.50 5.81
C ALA A 80 2.13 8.75 5.22
#